data_AF-A0A821MC60-F1
#
_entry.id   AF-A0A821MC60-F1
#
_cell.length_a   1.000
_cell.length_b   1.000
_cell.length_c   1.000
_cell.angle_alpha   90.00
_cell.angle_beta   90.00
_cell.angle_gamma   90.00
#
_symmetry.space_group_name_H-M   'P 1'
#
loop_
_entity.id
_entity.type
_entity.pdbx_description
1 polymer ?
#
loop_
_entity_poly.entity_id
_entity_poly.type
_entity_poly.pdbx_seq_one_letter_code
_entity_poly.pdbx_strand_id
1 'polypeptide(L)'
;ESYGLQLSYITLRLLRIRTLRDRCLHEFNYLRSIQRTLTIYEQRLTMTSKGKEFHSIDQRFSHYIPHTYLFDTPHQCTFDILNYMQSGEHIDNVDDYAYETTIDNDGSIVHIKDSTGLHIIYDCAFNDVNELEQEMICIGSYFIEKASLKYEKDNDFQRKIDRFEILYNLWEYEINYLQYKRKLIDCFYEIYQHTFDHDERHLIGQTIIDIIARRPRIDFRNDNYFSHSYSLEIHLLNQYLSLIREYIDRHIIYMRQITENLFDSTDYGSYFSATRLQSSPPIYLSVSKIHSYHLFEFLESLSSLTRLPYLLKQTFNELIEFEQLQRQTNLSLTEKILYELEYIDEIYLTYKQLDQPGAMFSSNQQRDIFNTLYSDHPTMMGKFAYEILKQIDEARTTKKEQYEKFIKLNTNLIELLTLRYRLIRSASECELLTKIYKQQLDIMSIDYSHLFLRYVQFEFSQPRNLPNTDNEYDNEPSHIADGRLDKITGQKHLLLAVQELDESSIGRISFRQKDQWLTLINDADDVINNLKIALRLQIMHNHFVYTAILQHRVAIVCITQQLQSIKVDTGSEQTKTPPTGKRQNS
;
A
#
# COMPACT_ATOMS: atom_id res chain seq x y z
N GLU A 1 -28.53 -5.39 -54.68
CA GLU A 1 -28.08 -6.26 -53.57
C GLU A 1 -26.80 -5.76 -52.91
N SER A 2 -25.70 -5.53 -53.66
CA SER A 2 -24.43 -4.98 -53.11
C SER A 2 -24.57 -3.69 -52.28
N TYR A 3 -25.34 -2.71 -52.76
CA TYR A 3 -25.59 -1.46 -52.02
C TYR A 3 -26.35 -1.65 -50.70
N GLY A 4 -27.26 -2.62 -50.62
CA GLY A 4 -28.02 -2.92 -49.40
C GLY A 4 -27.14 -3.54 -48.32
N LEU A 5 -26.21 -4.42 -48.72
CA LEU A 5 -25.20 -5.02 -47.84
C LEU A 5 -24.17 -4.00 -47.32
N GLN A 6 -23.76 -3.05 -48.16
CA GLN A 6 -22.84 -1.98 -47.73
C GLN A 6 -23.51 -1.01 -46.76
N LEU A 7 -24.77 -0.62 -47.02
CA LEU A 7 -25.51 0.28 -46.14
C LEU A 7 -25.81 -0.39 -44.79
N SER A 8 -26.19 -1.67 -44.78
CA SER A 8 -26.40 -2.42 -43.54
C SER A 8 -25.10 -2.55 -42.74
N TYR A 9 -23.97 -2.81 -43.39
CA TYR A 9 -22.66 -2.86 -42.73
C TYR A 9 -22.26 -1.54 -42.06
N ILE A 10 -22.41 -0.40 -42.77
CA ILE A 10 -22.12 0.92 -42.20
C ILE A 10 -23.06 1.25 -41.04
N THR A 11 -24.34 0.89 -41.17
CA THR A 11 -25.34 1.11 -40.12
C THR A 11 -25.01 0.29 -38.87
N LEU A 12 -24.58 -0.96 -39.02
CA LEU A 12 -24.15 -1.80 -37.90
C LEU A 12 -22.93 -1.22 -37.18
N ARG A 13 -21.95 -0.68 -37.92
CA ARG A 13 -20.78 0.00 -37.33
C ARG A 13 -21.18 1.25 -36.52
N LEU A 14 -22.07 2.06 -37.07
CA LEU A 14 -22.59 3.25 -36.38
C LEU A 14 -23.37 2.88 -35.11
N LEU A 15 -24.23 1.86 -35.19
CA LEU A 15 -24.95 1.35 -34.02
C LEU A 15 -23.98 0.87 -32.95
N ARG A 16 -22.92 0.16 -33.34
CA ARG A 16 -21.90 -0.31 -32.40
C ARG A 16 -21.17 0.84 -31.70
N ILE A 17 -20.74 1.86 -32.44
CA ILE A 17 -20.12 3.06 -31.86
C ILE A 17 -21.08 3.76 -30.90
N ARG A 18 -22.36 3.87 -31.27
CA ARG A 18 -23.39 4.45 -30.40
C ARG A 18 -23.55 3.66 -29.11
N THR A 19 -23.52 2.33 -29.17
CA THR A 19 -23.57 1.47 -27.97
C THR A 19 -22.36 1.70 -27.07
N LEU A 20 -21.15 1.83 -27.63
CA LEU A 20 -19.94 2.11 -26.84
C LEU A 20 -20.01 3.49 -26.18
N ARG A 21 -20.46 4.51 -26.91
CA ARG A 21 -20.67 5.87 -26.39
C ARG A 21 -21.67 5.87 -25.23
N ASP A 22 -22.78 5.15 -25.37
CA ASP A 22 -23.80 5.02 -24.33
C ASP A 22 -23.23 4.35 -23.07
N ARG A 23 -22.37 3.33 -23.22
CA ARG A 23 -21.67 2.73 -22.08
C ARG A 23 -20.71 3.70 -21.40
N CYS A 24 -19.95 4.49 -22.16
CA CYS A 24 -19.08 5.50 -21.56
C CYS A 24 -19.90 6.51 -20.74
N LEU A 25 -21.10 6.89 -21.20
CA LEU A 25 -22.01 7.74 -20.42
C LEU A 25 -22.35 7.11 -19.08
N HIS A 26 -22.69 5.82 -19.07
CA HIS A 26 -22.97 5.08 -17.84
C HIS A 26 -21.78 5.02 -16.88
N GLU A 27 -20.56 4.83 -17.39
CA GLU A 27 -19.35 4.89 -16.57
C GLU A 27 -19.12 6.28 -16.00
N PHE A 28 -19.21 7.36 -16.80
CA PHE A 28 -19.05 8.73 -16.29
C PHE A 28 -20.12 9.09 -15.27
N ASN A 29 -21.36 8.67 -15.51
CA ASN A 29 -22.45 8.86 -14.57
C ASN A 29 -22.10 8.27 -13.20
N TYR A 30 -21.53 7.07 -13.18
CA TYR A 30 -21.06 6.41 -11.95
C TYR A 30 -19.94 7.18 -11.26
N LEU A 31 -18.94 7.65 -12.02
CA LEU A 31 -17.86 8.45 -11.44
C LEU A 31 -18.40 9.75 -10.82
N ARG A 32 -19.42 10.38 -11.44
CA ARG A 32 -20.06 11.59 -10.93
C ARG A 32 -20.93 11.34 -9.70
N SER A 33 -21.60 10.20 -9.59
CA SER A 33 -22.32 9.84 -8.35
C SER A 33 -21.35 9.70 -7.18
N ILE A 34 -20.23 8.99 -7.37
CA ILE A 34 -19.19 8.88 -6.32
C ILE A 34 -18.66 10.25 -5.94
N GLN A 35 -18.31 11.08 -6.93
CA GLN A 35 -17.78 12.41 -6.65
C GLN A 35 -18.78 13.26 -5.87
N ARG A 36 -20.08 13.22 -6.22
CA ARG A 36 -21.14 13.90 -5.48
C ARG A 36 -21.18 13.41 -4.03
N THR A 37 -21.22 12.09 -3.81
CA THR A 37 -21.27 11.49 -2.47
C THR A 37 -20.05 11.88 -1.62
N LEU A 38 -18.84 11.80 -2.18
CA LEU A 38 -17.62 12.25 -1.49
C LEU A 38 -17.68 13.74 -1.12
N THR A 39 -18.13 14.58 -2.05
CA THR A 39 -18.25 16.04 -1.82
C THR A 39 -19.24 16.34 -0.70
N ILE A 40 -20.38 15.65 -0.65
CA ILE A 40 -21.39 15.82 0.42
C ILE A 40 -20.79 15.44 1.78
N TYR A 41 -20.07 14.31 1.84
CA TYR A 41 -19.44 13.83 3.08
C TYR A 41 -18.32 14.74 3.58
N GLU A 42 -17.42 15.19 2.70
CA GLU A 42 -16.30 16.07 3.08
C GLU A 42 -16.77 17.45 3.54
N GLN A 43 -17.74 18.03 2.84
CA GLN A 43 -18.29 19.34 3.20
C GLN A 43 -19.22 19.27 4.41
N ARG A 44 -19.41 18.07 5.00
CA ARG A 44 -20.35 17.79 6.10
C ARG A 44 -21.66 18.54 5.92
N LEU A 45 -22.20 18.49 4.71
CA LEU A 45 -23.41 19.22 4.36
C LEU A 45 -24.59 18.61 5.11
N THR A 46 -24.76 18.99 6.38
CA THR A 46 -25.94 18.70 7.18
C THR A 46 -26.92 19.85 6.99
N MET A 47 -28.06 19.54 6.40
CA MET A 47 -29.06 20.55 6.08
C MET A 47 -29.85 20.92 7.33
N THR A 48 -29.50 22.03 7.97
CA THR A 48 -30.43 22.71 8.87
C THR A 48 -31.46 23.48 8.04
N SER A 49 -32.68 23.61 8.56
CA SER A 49 -33.90 24.11 7.92
C SER A 49 -33.86 25.57 7.43
N LYS A 50 -32.69 26.20 7.40
CA LYS A 50 -32.49 27.58 6.95
C LYS A 50 -31.25 27.63 6.04
N GLY A 51 -31.46 27.30 4.77
CA GLY A 51 -30.59 27.60 3.62
C GLY A 51 -29.08 27.64 3.84
N LYS A 52 -28.35 26.67 3.27
CA LYS A 52 -26.90 26.68 3.03
C LYS A 52 -26.07 27.37 4.14
N GLU A 53 -25.96 26.75 5.31
CA GLU A 53 -24.82 27.04 6.17
C GLU A 53 -23.64 26.19 5.69
N PHE A 54 -22.73 26.81 4.94
CA PHE A 54 -21.40 26.27 4.74
C PHE A 54 -20.66 26.35 6.07
N HIS A 55 -20.43 25.23 6.76
CA HIS A 55 -19.41 25.19 7.79
C HIS A 55 -18.04 25.18 7.10
N SER A 56 -17.57 26.35 6.66
CA SER A 56 -16.20 26.51 6.20
C SER A 56 -15.23 26.18 7.33
N ILE A 57 -14.22 25.38 7.05
CA ILE A 57 -13.13 25.01 7.96
C ILE A 57 -12.26 26.22 8.39
N ASP A 58 -12.55 27.43 7.94
CA ASP A 58 -11.86 28.66 8.34
C ASP A 58 -12.51 29.38 9.54
N GLN A 59 -12.59 28.68 10.67
CA GLN A 59 -12.53 29.35 11.98
C GLN A 59 -11.37 28.79 12.79
N ARG A 60 -10.17 28.97 12.24
CA ARG A 60 -8.93 28.90 13.03
C ARG A 60 -8.84 30.12 13.94
N PHE A 61 -8.80 29.86 15.24
CA PHE A 61 -8.24 30.69 16.32
C PHE A 61 -8.71 32.14 16.43
N SER A 62 -9.73 32.40 17.24
CA SER A 62 -9.63 33.47 18.25
C SER A 62 -10.69 33.32 19.33
N HIS A 63 -10.28 33.60 20.57
CA HIS A 63 -11.05 33.70 21.82
C HIS A 63 -11.12 32.43 22.68
N TYR A 64 -10.17 32.40 23.62
CA TYR A 64 -10.24 31.78 24.94
C TYR A 64 -11.67 31.46 25.41
N ILE A 65 -11.99 30.16 25.45
CA ILE A 65 -12.99 29.61 26.37
C ILE A 65 -12.30 28.43 27.07
N PRO A 66 -12.22 28.44 28.41
CA PRO A 66 -11.40 27.49 29.17
C PRO A 66 -12.01 26.08 29.13
N HIS A 67 -11.12 25.09 29.11
CA HIS A 67 -11.33 23.66 29.27
C HIS A 67 -12.70 23.23 29.84
N THR A 68 -13.50 22.58 29.00
CA THR A 68 -14.48 21.59 29.45
C THR A 68 -14.40 20.39 28.51
N TYR A 69 -13.71 19.35 28.96
CA TYR A 69 -13.82 18.01 28.38
C TYR A 69 -15.28 17.58 28.47
N LEU A 70 -15.87 17.19 27.34
CA LEU A 70 -17.23 16.66 27.26
C LEU A 70 -17.22 15.41 26.37
N PHE A 71 -16.44 14.41 26.79
CA PHE A 71 -16.79 13.03 26.48
C PHE A 71 -17.94 12.67 27.42
N ASP A 72 -19.16 12.69 26.91
CA ASP A 72 -20.26 12.01 27.60
C ASP A 72 -20.11 10.50 27.37
N THR A 73 -20.08 9.76 28.48
CA THR A 73 -20.03 8.29 28.52
C THR A 73 -21.24 7.65 27.81
N PRO A 74 -21.08 6.45 27.20
CA PRO A 74 -22.06 5.81 26.32
C PRO A 74 -23.22 5.11 27.08
N HIS A 75 -23.71 5.72 28.16
CA HIS A 75 -24.87 5.25 28.92
C HIS A 75 -25.97 6.32 29.08
N GLN A 76 -25.83 7.51 28.48
CA GLN A 76 -26.85 8.56 28.53
C GLN A 76 -27.49 8.90 27.18
N CYS A 77 -27.01 8.32 26.08
CA CYS A 77 -27.66 8.40 24.77
C CYS A 77 -28.70 7.28 24.62
N THR A 78 -29.82 7.36 25.31
CA THR A 78 -31.05 6.75 24.79
C THR A 78 -31.57 7.68 23.69
N PHE A 79 -30.98 7.59 22.50
CA PHE A 79 -31.59 8.16 21.31
C PHE A 79 -32.92 7.43 21.11
N ASP A 80 -34.01 8.19 21.12
CA ASP A 80 -35.31 7.67 20.75
C ASP A 80 -35.28 7.39 19.24
N ILE A 81 -34.96 6.14 18.89
CA ILE A 81 -34.72 5.66 17.52
C ILE A 81 -35.91 6.02 16.60
N LEU A 82 -37.11 6.14 17.17
CA LEU A 82 -38.32 6.52 16.45
C LEU A 82 -38.35 8.00 16.03
N ASN A 83 -37.74 8.91 16.78
CA ASN A 83 -37.72 10.34 16.46
C ASN A 83 -36.68 10.70 15.38
N TYR A 84 -35.59 9.91 15.24
CA TYR A 84 -34.65 10.08 14.13
C TYR A 84 -35.27 9.65 12.79
N MET A 85 -36.18 8.67 12.81
CA MET A 85 -36.87 8.20 11.60
C MET A 85 -38.05 9.10 11.17
N GLN A 86 -38.41 10.14 11.94
CA GLN A 86 -39.67 10.88 11.76
C GLN A 86 -39.55 12.37 11.40
N SER A 87 -38.36 12.96 11.24
CA SER A 87 -38.26 14.32 10.69
C SER A 87 -38.35 14.29 9.15
N GLY A 88 -39.60 14.28 8.66
CA GLY A 88 -39.95 14.43 7.26
C GLY A 88 -39.66 15.83 6.72
N GLU A 89 -39.42 15.86 5.39
CA GLU A 89 -39.26 17.00 4.47
C GLU A 89 -37.87 17.64 4.35
N HIS A 90 -36.76 16.88 4.33
CA HIS A 90 -35.42 17.44 4.04
C HIS A 90 -34.49 16.45 3.31
N ILE A 91 -34.19 16.72 2.03
CA ILE A 91 -33.31 15.99 1.06
C ILE A 91 -33.26 14.47 1.27
N ASP A 92 -34.18 13.76 0.63
CA ASP A 92 -34.28 12.29 0.72
C ASP A 92 -33.10 11.54 0.05
N ASN A 93 -32.27 12.19 -0.79
CA ASN A 93 -31.22 11.53 -1.58
C ASN A 93 -29.79 11.97 -1.21
N VAL A 94 -29.23 11.35 -0.16
CA VAL A 94 -27.81 11.49 0.23
C VAL A 94 -26.93 10.50 -0.50
N ASP A 95 -27.40 9.26 -0.65
CA ASP A 95 -26.65 8.15 -1.24
C ASP A 95 -27.30 7.66 -2.53
N ASP A 96 -26.50 7.68 -3.60
CA ASP A 96 -26.86 7.04 -4.85
C ASP A 96 -26.42 5.57 -4.84
N TYR A 97 -27.30 4.69 -5.33
CA TYR A 97 -27.04 3.26 -5.44
C TYR A 97 -26.74 2.87 -6.88
N ALA A 98 -25.55 2.34 -7.13
CA ALA A 98 -25.22 1.74 -8.41
C ALA A 98 -25.48 0.22 -8.42
N TYR A 99 -25.89 -0.28 -9.58
CA TYR A 99 -25.97 -1.72 -9.84
C TYR A 99 -25.66 -2.01 -11.30
N GLU A 100 -25.13 -3.20 -11.54
CA GLU A 100 -24.77 -3.66 -12.88
C GLU A 100 -25.87 -4.53 -13.48
N THR A 101 -26.19 -4.30 -14.75
CA THR A 101 -26.96 -5.22 -15.59
C THR A 101 -26.00 -5.87 -16.58
N THR A 102 -25.94 -7.21 -16.57
CA THR A 102 -25.17 -7.96 -17.56
C THR A 102 -26.05 -8.24 -18.78
N ILE A 103 -25.61 -7.84 -19.96
CA ILE A 103 -26.26 -8.19 -21.23
C ILE A 103 -25.45 -9.32 -21.86
N ASP A 104 -26.10 -10.46 -22.12
CA ASP A 104 -25.48 -11.77 -22.43
C ASP A 104 -24.43 -11.80 -23.55
N ASN A 105 -24.30 -10.75 -24.37
CA ASN A 105 -23.29 -10.65 -25.44
C ASN A 105 -22.52 -9.32 -25.47
N ASP A 106 -22.84 -8.39 -24.58
CA ASP A 106 -22.46 -6.99 -24.71
C ASP A 106 -21.70 -6.44 -23.50
N GLY A 107 -21.59 -7.20 -22.41
CA GLY A 107 -20.89 -6.77 -21.19
C GLY A 107 -21.84 -6.15 -20.18
N SER A 108 -21.29 -5.58 -19.09
CA SER A 108 -22.09 -4.98 -18.03
C SER A 108 -22.29 -3.48 -18.22
N ILE A 109 -23.50 -3.00 -17.91
CA ILE A 109 -23.86 -1.58 -17.85
C ILE A 109 -24.15 -1.22 -16.41
N VAL A 110 -23.55 -0.13 -15.94
CA VAL A 110 -23.79 0.41 -14.60
C VAL A 110 -24.97 1.37 -14.65
N HIS A 111 -25.97 1.13 -13.81
CA HIS A 111 -27.08 2.03 -13.61
C HIS A 111 -27.02 2.63 -12.21
N ILE A 112 -27.35 3.92 -12.12
CA ILE A 112 -27.43 4.63 -10.86
C ILE A 112 -28.90 4.85 -10.52
N LYS A 113 -29.22 4.65 -9.26
CA LYS A 113 -30.51 4.94 -8.67
C LYS A 113 -30.34 5.90 -7.51
N ASP A 114 -31.32 6.77 -7.39
CA ASP A 114 -31.58 7.57 -6.19
C ASP A 114 -31.89 6.66 -4.99
N SER A 115 -31.84 7.18 -3.77
CA SER A 115 -32.39 6.56 -2.57
C SER A 115 -33.86 6.13 -2.71
N THR A 116 -34.63 6.83 -3.55
CA THR A 116 -36.01 6.49 -3.91
C THR A 116 -36.14 5.34 -4.92
N GLY A 117 -35.02 4.83 -5.46
CA GLY A 117 -34.97 3.76 -6.44
C GLY A 117 -35.16 4.20 -7.90
N LEU A 118 -35.29 5.50 -8.16
CA LEU A 118 -35.43 6.08 -9.50
C LEU A 118 -34.08 6.18 -10.21
N HIS A 119 -34.06 5.94 -11.52
CA HIS A 119 -32.86 6.06 -12.33
C HIS A 119 -32.42 7.51 -12.52
N ILE A 120 -31.14 7.80 -12.24
CA ILE A 120 -30.56 9.12 -12.42
C ILE A 120 -29.47 9.08 -13.48
N ILE A 121 -29.45 10.08 -14.35
CA ILE A 121 -28.30 10.45 -15.16
C ILE A 121 -27.98 11.92 -14.91
N TYR A 122 -26.72 12.21 -14.63
CA TYR A 122 -26.25 13.57 -14.37
C TYR A 122 -25.97 14.34 -15.66
N ASP A 123 -26.35 15.62 -15.70
CA ASP A 123 -26.05 16.52 -16.83
C ASP A 123 -24.53 16.64 -17.06
N CYS A 124 -23.73 16.64 -15.99
CA CYS A 124 -22.28 16.67 -16.10
C CYS A 124 -21.70 15.41 -16.77
N ALA A 125 -22.34 14.25 -16.64
CA ALA A 125 -21.90 13.03 -17.34
C ALA A 125 -22.10 13.16 -18.86
N PHE A 126 -23.13 13.87 -19.31
CA PHE A 126 -23.29 14.19 -20.73
C PHE A 126 -22.20 15.14 -21.23
N ASN A 127 -21.83 16.13 -20.41
CA ASN A 127 -20.73 17.04 -20.74
C ASN A 127 -19.41 16.26 -20.86
N ASP A 128 -19.13 15.35 -19.93
CA ASP A 128 -17.93 14.51 -19.95
C ASP A 128 -17.82 13.67 -21.22
N VAL A 129 -18.93 13.07 -21.66
CA VAL A 129 -18.96 12.29 -22.91
C VAL A 129 -18.72 13.18 -24.13
N ASN A 130 -19.29 14.39 -24.15
CA ASN A 130 -19.10 15.33 -25.26
C ASN A 130 -17.66 15.87 -25.32
N GLU A 131 -17.06 16.17 -24.17
CA GLU A 131 -15.65 16.57 -24.07
C GLU A 131 -14.73 15.42 -24.52
N LEU A 132 -14.99 14.20 -24.05
CA LEU A 132 -14.28 13.00 -24.49
C LEU A 132 -14.37 12.82 -26.02
N GLU A 133 -15.55 12.97 -26.61
CA GLU A 133 -15.74 12.81 -28.05
C GLU A 133 -14.88 13.81 -28.84
N GLN A 134 -14.75 15.05 -28.37
CA GLN A 134 -13.86 16.04 -28.98
C GLN A 134 -12.38 15.65 -28.85
N GLU A 135 -11.95 15.19 -27.67
CA GLU A 135 -10.58 14.71 -27.45
C GLU A 135 -10.23 13.53 -28.37
N MET A 136 -11.14 12.56 -28.51
CA MET A 136 -10.95 11.38 -29.35
C MET A 136 -10.82 11.76 -30.83
N ILE A 137 -11.60 12.73 -31.29
CA ILE A 137 -11.46 13.26 -32.66
C ILE A 137 -10.07 13.88 -32.86
N CYS A 138 -9.55 14.63 -31.88
CA CYS A 138 -8.19 15.18 -31.93
C CYS A 138 -7.12 14.07 -31.97
N ILE A 139 -7.22 13.06 -31.10
CA ILE A 139 -6.29 11.92 -31.07
C ILE A 139 -6.31 11.18 -32.41
N GLY A 140 -7.50 10.81 -32.89
CA GLY A 140 -7.66 10.10 -34.15
C GLY A 140 -7.11 10.90 -35.35
N SER A 141 -7.39 12.20 -35.41
CA SER A 141 -6.88 13.08 -36.47
C SER A 141 -5.35 13.15 -36.46
N TYR A 142 -4.74 13.27 -35.28
CA TYR A 142 -3.29 13.30 -35.13
C TYR A 142 -2.63 12.04 -35.68
N PHE A 143 -3.12 10.85 -35.33
CA PHE A 143 -2.52 9.61 -35.81
C PHE A 143 -2.75 9.37 -37.31
N ILE A 144 -3.87 9.85 -37.87
CA ILE A 144 -4.11 9.87 -39.32
C ILE A 144 -3.08 10.75 -40.03
N GLU A 145 -2.85 11.96 -39.51
CA GLU A 145 -1.87 12.90 -40.06
C GLU A 145 -0.44 12.35 -39.95
N LYS A 146 -0.06 11.85 -38.77
CA LYS A 146 1.24 11.21 -38.52
C LYS A 146 1.50 10.05 -39.47
N ALA A 147 0.48 9.23 -39.76
CA ALA A 147 0.58 8.15 -40.73
C ALA A 147 0.72 8.71 -42.16
N SER A 148 -0.03 9.75 -42.52
CA SER A 148 0.05 10.35 -43.86
C SER A 148 1.45 10.89 -44.20
N LEU A 149 2.15 11.50 -43.22
CA LEU A 149 3.54 11.97 -43.37
C LEU A 149 4.54 10.83 -43.58
N LYS A 150 4.28 9.63 -43.03
CA LYS A 150 5.13 8.46 -43.27
C LYS A 150 4.94 7.85 -44.66
N TYR A 151 3.77 8.05 -45.27
CA TYR A 151 3.38 7.43 -46.55
C TYR A 151 3.23 8.45 -47.69
N GLU A 152 3.97 9.57 -47.67
CA GLU A 152 3.94 10.66 -48.67
C GLU A 152 4.07 10.21 -50.15
N LYS A 153 4.47 8.96 -50.42
CA LYS A 153 4.62 8.40 -51.77
C LYS A 153 3.36 7.74 -52.34
N ASP A 154 2.29 7.56 -51.56
CA ASP A 154 1.07 6.87 -52.00
C ASP A 154 -0.11 7.87 -52.10
N ASN A 155 -0.37 8.39 -53.30
CA ASN A 155 -1.41 9.39 -53.56
C ASN A 155 -2.84 8.92 -53.17
N ASP A 156 -3.05 7.60 -53.02
CA ASP A 156 -4.33 7.01 -52.59
C ASP A 156 -4.40 6.73 -51.08
N PHE A 157 -3.38 7.07 -50.29
CA PHE A 157 -3.33 6.75 -48.85
C PHE A 157 -4.57 7.27 -48.10
N GLN A 158 -4.98 8.53 -48.34
CA GLN A 158 -6.16 9.11 -47.69
C GLN A 158 -7.48 8.42 -48.05
N ARG A 159 -7.57 7.75 -49.21
CA ARG A 159 -8.76 6.97 -49.61
C ARG A 159 -8.78 5.57 -49.00
N LYS A 160 -7.65 5.07 -48.52
CA LYS A 160 -7.50 3.74 -47.90
C LYS A 160 -7.71 3.73 -46.38
N ILE A 161 -7.75 4.89 -45.72
CA ILE A 161 -7.91 4.98 -44.26
C ILE A 161 -9.38 4.80 -43.86
N ASP A 162 -9.65 3.73 -43.12
CA ASP A 162 -10.95 3.49 -42.52
C ASP A 162 -11.12 4.32 -41.23
N ARG A 163 -11.69 5.51 -41.36
CA ARG A 163 -11.94 6.41 -40.22
C ARG A 163 -12.97 5.87 -39.23
N PHE A 164 -13.91 5.03 -39.70
CA PHE A 164 -14.89 4.41 -38.81
C PHE A 164 -14.23 3.40 -37.88
N GLU A 165 -13.27 2.64 -38.40
CA GLU A 165 -12.51 1.68 -37.60
C GLU A 165 -11.62 2.38 -36.56
N ILE A 166 -10.97 3.50 -36.93
CA ILE A 166 -10.19 4.31 -35.99
C ILE A 166 -11.08 4.81 -34.85
N LEU A 167 -12.24 5.40 -35.18
CA LEU A 167 -13.18 5.90 -34.18
C LEU A 167 -13.74 4.77 -33.30
N TYR A 168 -14.08 3.63 -33.91
CA TYR A 168 -14.52 2.44 -33.18
C TYR A 168 -13.46 1.96 -32.17
N ASN A 169 -12.20 1.84 -32.61
CA ASN A 169 -11.09 1.42 -31.75
C ASN A 169 -10.87 2.39 -30.58
N LEU A 170 -10.95 3.71 -30.84
CA LEU A 170 -10.85 4.71 -29.77
C LEU A 170 -11.93 4.48 -28.70
N TRP A 171 -13.19 4.30 -29.12
CA TRP A 171 -14.30 4.03 -28.18
C TRP A 171 -14.14 2.72 -27.42
N GLU A 172 -13.63 1.69 -28.07
CA GLU A 172 -13.36 0.40 -27.45
C GLU A 172 -12.25 0.47 -26.39
N TYR A 173 -11.15 1.17 -26.67
CA TYR A 173 -10.09 1.37 -25.68
C TYR A 173 -10.52 2.27 -24.53
N GLU A 174 -11.30 3.32 -24.80
CA GLU A 174 -11.78 4.23 -23.77
C GLU A 174 -12.75 3.55 -22.81
N ILE A 175 -13.71 2.75 -23.30
CA ILE A 175 -14.63 2.02 -22.41
C ILE A 175 -13.87 1.03 -21.54
N ASN A 176 -12.89 0.31 -22.10
CA ASN A 176 -12.07 -0.63 -21.34
C ASN A 176 -11.29 0.09 -20.24
N TYR A 177 -10.69 1.24 -20.55
CA TYR A 177 -10.00 2.08 -19.58
C TYR A 177 -10.94 2.54 -18.46
N LEU A 178 -12.13 3.05 -18.80
CA LEU A 178 -13.12 3.49 -17.81
C LEU A 178 -13.60 2.35 -16.90
N GLN A 179 -13.79 1.15 -17.45
CA GLN A 179 -14.20 -0.03 -16.65
C GLN A 179 -13.13 -0.46 -15.64
N TYR A 180 -11.85 -0.50 -16.03
CA TYR A 180 -10.78 -0.80 -15.08
C TYR A 180 -10.59 0.33 -14.06
N LYS A 181 -10.74 1.58 -14.49
CA LYS A 181 -10.74 2.74 -13.59
C LYS A 181 -11.86 2.63 -12.54
N ARG A 182 -13.09 2.29 -12.97
CA ARG A 182 -14.23 2.06 -12.06
C ARG A 182 -13.89 1.03 -11.00
N LYS A 183 -13.45 -0.16 -11.43
CA LYS A 183 -13.14 -1.27 -10.51
C LYS A 183 -12.02 -0.91 -9.52
N LEU A 184 -11.07 -0.06 -9.90
CA LEU A 184 -10.02 0.44 -9.00
C LEU A 184 -10.60 1.43 -7.99
N ILE A 185 -11.43 2.37 -8.44
CA ILE A 185 -12.15 3.32 -7.57
C ILE A 185 -13.02 2.58 -6.56
N ASP A 186 -13.70 1.51 -6.99
CA ASP A 186 -14.53 0.68 -6.12
C ASP A 186 -13.75 0.14 -4.92
N CYS A 187 -12.48 -0.26 -5.13
CA CYS A 187 -11.59 -0.76 -4.07
C CYS A 187 -11.17 0.37 -3.12
N PHE A 188 -10.88 1.56 -3.63
CA PHE A 188 -10.56 2.72 -2.79
C PHE A 188 -11.79 3.25 -2.04
N TYR A 189 -12.97 3.17 -2.65
CA TYR A 189 -14.22 3.54 -2.02
C TYR A 189 -14.58 2.58 -0.88
N GLU A 190 -14.26 1.29 -1.04
CA GLU A 190 -14.34 0.31 0.05
C GLU A 190 -13.43 0.70 1.23
N ILE A 191 -12.16 1.03 0.96
CA ILE A 191 -11.23 1.54 1.99
C ILE A 191 -11.77 2.82 2.64
N TYR A 192 -12.32 3.74 1.85
CA TYR A 192 -12.92 4.99 2.34
C TYR A 192 -14.06 4.75 3.33
N GLN A 193 -14.93 3.77 3.06
CA GLN A 193 -16.06 3.45 3.93
C GLN A 193 -15.64 2.81 5.26
N HIS A 194 -14.50 2.10 5.27
CA HIS A 194 -13.94 1.47 6.47
C HIS A 194 -12.91 2.33 7.22
N THR A 195 -12.67 3.56 6.77
CA THR A 195 -11.77 4.52 7.42
C THR A 195 -12.56 5.52 8.27
N PHE A 196 -12.29 5.54 9.58
CA PHE A 196 -12.97 6.42 10.53
C PHE A 196 -12.23 7.74 10.78
N ASP A 197 -10.89 7.72 10.67
CA ASP A 197 -10.09 8.92 10.85
C ASP A 197 -10.36 9.92 9.72
N HIS A 198 -10.61 11.18 10.09
CA HIS A 198 -11.04 12.20 9.15
C HIS A 198 -9.94 12.55 8.14
N ASP A 199 -8.70 12.63 8.60
CA ASP A 199 -7.59 13.06 7.76
C ASP A 199 -7.19 11.93 6.79
N GLU A 200 -7.14 10.69 7.26
CA GLU A 200 -6.92 9.52 6.39
C GLU A 200 -8.07 9.31 5.38
N ARG A 201 -9.31 9.58 5.80
CA ARG A 201 -10.48 9.52 4.91
C ARG A 201 -10.44 10.58 3.81
N HIS A 202 -10.03 11.81 4.14
CA HIS A 202 -9.81 12.87 3.15
C HIS A 202 -8.69 12.52 2.17
N LEU A 203 -7.59 11.91 2.62
CA LEU A 203 -6.50 11.48 1.72
C LEU A 203 -6.99 10.47 0.66
N ILE A 204 -7.81 9.49 1.07
CA ILE A 204 -8.40 8.55 0.11
C ILE A 204 -9.49 9.21 -0.74
N GLY A 205 -10.31 10.10 -0.19
CA GLY A 205 -11.28 10.89 -0.95
C GLY A 205 -10.61 11.64 -2.11
N GLN A 206 -9.52 12.37 -1.81
CA GLN A 206 -8.71 13.05 -2.81
C GLN A 206 -8.10 12.07 -3.82
N THR A 207 -7.60 10.92 -3.38
CA THR A 207 -7.07 9.89 -4.28
C THR A 207 -8.13 9.39 -5.26
N ILE A 208 -9.36 9.17 -4.82
CA ILE A 208 -10.47 8.78 -5.69
C ILE A 208 -10.77 9.88 -6.71
N ILE A 209 -10.84 11.14 -6.27
CA ILE A 209 -11.06 12.30 -7.15
C ILE A 209 -9.94 12.42 -8.21
N ASP A 210 -8.69 12.23 -7.80
CA ASP A 210 -7.54 12.25 -8.71
C ASP A 210 -7.63 11.12 -9.76
N ILE A 211 -8.05 9.92 -9.36
CA ILE A 211 -8.26 8.79 -10.29
C ILE A 211 -9.43 9.05 -11.24
N ILE A 212 -10.53 9.65 -10.75
CA ILE A 212 -11.68 10.07 -11.58
C ILE A 212 -11.18 11.02 -12.68
N ALA A 213 -10.43 12.06 -12.28
CA ALA A 213 -9.91 13.09 -13.18
C ALA A 213 -8.82 12.60 -14.15
N ARG A 214 -8.09 11.53 -13.80
CA ARG A 214 -6.98 11.00 -14.62
C ARG A 214 -7.45 10.59 -16.02
N ARG A 215 -6.74 11.03 -17.06
CA ARG A 215 -6.93 10.61 -18.46
C ARG A 215 -5.82 9.65 -18.89
N PRO A 216 -6.02 8.80 -19.91
CA PRO A 216 -4.96 7.92 -20.41
C PRO A 216 -3.78 8.75 -20.95
N ARG A 217 -2.56 8.36 -20.58
CA ARG A 217 -1.32 9.01 -21.01
C ARG A 217 -0.92 8.47 -22.40
N ILE A 218 -1.05 9.28 -23.44
CA ILE A 218 -0.76 8.89 -24.83
C ILE A 218 0.56 9.48 -25.30
N ASP A 219 1.52 8.64 -25.70
CA ASP A 219 2.79 9.08 -26.28
C ASP A 219 2.64 9.36 -27.78
N PHE A 220 2.23 10.59 -28.09
CA PHE A 220 2.08 11.03 -29.48
C PHE A 220 3.39 10.98 -30.28
N ARG A 221 4.56 11.08 -29.65
CA ARG A 221 5.85 11.17 -30.35
C ARG A 221 6.36 9.80 -30.75
N ASN A 222 6.43 8.87 -29.80
CA ASN A 222 7.09 7.59 -30.01
C ASN A 222 6.15 6.51 -30.54
N ASP A 223 4.86 6.56 -30.20
CA ASP A 223 3.95 5.49 -30.60
C ASP A 223 3.56 5.58 -32.06
N ASN A 224 3.50 4.42 -32.72
CA ASN A 224 3.00 4.34 -34.08
C ASN A 224 1.47 4.51 -34.14
N TYR A 225 0.76 4.09 -33.09
CA TYR A 225 -0.69 4.14 -33.00
C TYR A 225 -1.13 4.22 -31.53
N PHE A 226 -2.23 4.93 -31.24
CA PHE A 226 -2.69 5.17 -29.86
C PHE A 226 -2.99 3.87 -29.08
N SER A 227 -3.31 2.78 -29.77
CA SER A 227 -3.64 1.50 -29.12
C SER A 227 -2.53 1.00 -28.21
N HIS A 228 -1.28 1.32 -28.52
CA HIS A 228 -0.14 0.91 -27.70
C HIS A 228 -0.18 1.61 -26.33
N SER A 229 -0.12 2.94 -26.28
CA SER A 229 -0.31 3.73 -25.05
C SER A 229 -1.56 3.34 -24.26
N TYR A 230 -2.72 3.20 -24.93
CA TYR A 230 -3.96 2.78 -24.28
C TYR A 230 -3.84 1.38 -23.65
N SER A 231 -3.26 0.42 -24.37
CA SER A 231 -3.08 -0.94 -23.86
C SER A 231 -2.19 -0.97 -22.61
N LEU A 232 -1.13 -0.14 -22.58
CA LEU A 232 -0.23 -0.04 -21.42
C LEU A 232 -0.93 0.61 -20.23
N GLU A 233 -1.69 1.70 -20.42
CA GLU A 233 -2.47 2.34 -19.35
C GLU A 233 -3.56 1.42 -18.78
N ILE A 234 -4.25 0.65 -19.63
CA ILE A 234 -5.25 -0.33 -19.20
C ILE A 234 -4.57 -1.44 -18.38
N HIS A 235 -3.43 -1.94 -18.86
CA HIS A 235 -2.65 -2.95 -18.14
C HIS A 235 -2.20 -2.44 -16.77
N LEU A 236 -1.77 -1.18 -16.70
CA LEU A 236 -1.35 -0.52 -15.46
C LEU A 236 -2.48 -0.44 -14.45
N LEU A 237 -3.67 0.00 -14.88
CA LEU A 237 -4.84 0.02 -14.00
C LEU A 237 -5.21 -1.38 -13.51
N ASN A 238 -5.11 -2.40 -14.37
CA ASN A 238 -5.42 -3.77 -14.01
C ASN A 238 -4.42 -4.37 -12.99
N GLN A 239 -3.13 -4.11 -13.17
CA GLN A 239 -2.10 -4.51 -12.20
C GLN A 239 -2.27 -3.78 -10.87
N TYR A 240 -2.51 -2.48 -10.91
CA TYR A 240 -2.73 -1.70 -9.70
C TYR A 240 -3.97 -2.19 -8.93
N LEU A 241 -5.05 -2.47 -9.65
CA LEU A 241 -6.24 -3.09 -9.09
C LEU A 241 -5.94 -4.46 -8.47
N SER A 242 -5.15 -5.29 -9.14
CA SER A 242 -4.79 -6.62 -8.64
C SER A 242 -3.97 -6.53 -7.35
N LEU A 243 -3.08 -5.54 -7.27
CA LEU A 243 -2.32 -5.24 -6.06
C LEU A 243 -3.24 -4.83 -4.91
N ILE A 244 -4.08 -3.81 -5.11
CA ILE A 244 -4.97 -3.31 -4.05
C ILE A 244 -5.93 -4.39 -3.55
N ARG A 245 -6.52 -5.18 -4.46
CA ARG A 245 -7.40 -6.30 -4.09
C ARG A 245 -6.68 -7.32 -3.22
N GLU A 246 -5.47 -7.71 -3.59
CA GLU A 246 -4.69 -8.67 -2.80
C GLU A 246 -4.41 -8.15 -1.37
N TYR A 247 -4.16 -6.85 -1.20
CA TYR A 247 -4.04 -6.24 0.14
C TYR A 247 -5.38 -6.30 0.89
N ILE A 248 -6.46 -5.85 0.29
CA ILE A 248 -7.80 -5.85 0.91
C ILE A 248 -8.20 -7.28 1.31
N ASP A 249 -8.08 -8.24 0.40
CA ASP A 249 -8.47 -9.64 0.61
C ASP A 249 -7.74 -10.25 1.80
N ARG A 250 -6.41 -10.04 1.91
CA ARG A 250 -5.63 -10.54 3.05
C ARG A 250 -6.04 -9.90 4.36
N HIS A 251 -6.27 -8.60 4.37
CA HIS A 251 -6.73 -7.88 5.56
C HIS A 251 -8.10 -8.40 6.02
N ILE A 252 -9.03 -8.62 5.09
CA ILE A 252 -10.36 -9.16 5.38
C ILE A 252 -10.25 -10.59 5.92
N ILE A 253 -9.48 -11.47 5.26
CA ILE A 253 -9.28 -12.86 5.71
C ILE A 253 -8.68 -12.89 7.12
N TYR A 254 -7.66 -12.08 7.37
CA TYR A 254 -7.01 -12.00 8.67
C TYR A 254 -7.97 -11.52 9.77
N MET A 255 -8.76 -10.47 9.52
CA MET A 255 -9.75 -9.98 10.48
C MET A 255 -10.87 -10.99 10.72
N ARG A 256 -11.32 -11.72 9.70
CA ARG A 256 -12.31 -12.79 9.85
C ARG A 256 -11.81 -13.92 10.73
N GLN A 257 -10.56 -14.35 10.56
CA GLN A 257 -9.94 -15.36 11.43
C GLN A 257 -9.91 -14.92 12.90
N ILE A 258 -9.54 -13.66 13.18
CA ILE A 258 -9.57 -13.11 14.54
C ILE A 258 -11.00 -13.10 15.09
N THR A 259 -11.96 -12.70 14.26
CA THR A 259 -13.36 -12.61 14.64
C THR A 259 -13.95 -13.98 14.94
N GLU A 260 -13.67 -14.99 14.12
CA GLU A 260 -14.07 -16.39 14.39
C GLU A 260 -13.50 -16.88 15.73
N ASN A 261 -12.23 -16.60 16.00
CA ASN A 261 -11.59 -16.96 17.27
C ASN A 261 -12.22 -16.28 18.51
N LEU A 262 -12.81 -15.09 18.35
CA LEU A 262 -13.53 -14.38 19.42
C LEU A 262 -14.86 -15.06 19.77
N PHE A 263 -15.57 -15.60 18.77
CA PHE A 263 -16.90 -16.18 18.95
C PHE A 263 -16.89 -17.69 19.24
N ASP A 264 -15.73 -18.34 19.22
CA ASP A 264 -15.57 -19.77 19.50
C ASP A 264 -15.79 -20.17 20.98
N SER A 265 -15.85 -19.21 21.93
CA SER A 265 -16.15 -19.54 23.33
C SER A 265 -17.61 -19.34 23.72
N THR A 266 -18.27 -20.44 24.05
CA THR A 266 -19.56 -20.48 24.75
C THR A 266 -19.46 -20.18 26.25
N ASP A 267 -18.24 -20.12 26.80
CA ASP A 267 -18.04 -20.42 28.23
C ASP A 267 -17.84 -19.20 29.14
N TYR A 268 -17.66 -17.99 28.60
CA TYR A 268 -17.23 -16.84 29.41
C TYR A 268 -17.98 -15.56 29.07
N GLY A 269 -19.24 -15.47 29.50
CA GLY A 269 -19.94 -14.19 29.66
C GLY A 269 -20.04 -13.30 28.42
N SER A 270 -19.73 -13.82 27.23
CA SER A 270 -20.05 -13.14 25.98
C SER A 270 -21.57 -13.00 25.96
N TYR A 271 -22.06 -11.79 26.19
CA TYR A 271 -23.48 -11.47 26.02
C TYR A 271 -23.92 -11.71 24.57
N PHE A 272 -22.97 -11.90 23.64
CA PHE A 272 -23.19 -12.37 22.29
C PHE A 272 -23.12 -13.89 22.23
N SER A 273 -24.10 -14.54 22.87
CA SER A 273 -24.35 -15.97 22.69
C SER A 273 -24.68 -16.25 21.22
N ALA A 274 -23.75 -16.87 20.49
CA ALA A 274 -24.01 -17.75 19.36
C ALA A 274 -24.93 -17.26 18.21
N THR A 275 -25.15 -15.96 18.00
CA THR A 275 -25.49 -15.48 16.66
C THR A 275 -24.19 -15.45 15.87
N ARG A 276 -23.82 -16.60 15.29
CA ARG A 276 -22.72 -16.69 14.32
C ARG A 276 -22.83 -15.48 13.39
N LEU A 277 -21.75 -14.73 13.19
CA LEU A 277 -21.69 -13.69 12.15
C LEU A 277 -22.25 -14.21 10.81
N GLN A 278 -22.01 -15.48 10.51
CA GLN A 278 -22.50 -16.20 9.32
C GLN A 278 -24.03 -16.39 9.23
N SER A 279 -24.79 -16.20 10.32
CA SER A 279 -26.26 -16.26 10.31
C SER A 279 -26.92 -14.89 10.07
N SER A 280 -26.15 -13.80 10.13
CA SER A 280 -26.63 -12.48 9.71
C SER A 280 -26.54 -12.38 8.18
N PRO A 281 -27.61 -11.91 7.50
CA PRO A 281 -27.55 -11.70 6.06
C PRO A 281 -26.40 -10.72 5.74
N PRO A 282 -25.65 -10.94 4.64
CA PRO A 282 -24.59 -10.03 4.27
C PRO A 282 -25.16 -8.63 4.05
N ILE A 283 -24.50 -7.63 4.62
CA ILE A 283 -24.79 -6.23 4.43
C ILE A 283 -23.74 -5.68 3.49
N TYR A 284 -24.22 -5.23 2.33
CA TYR A 284 -23.40 -4.48 1.40
C TYR A 284 -23.41 -3.02 1.87
N LEU A 285 -22.35 -2.64 2.58
CA LEU A 285 -22.13 -1.25 3.02
C LEU A 285 -21.73 -0.36 1.82
N SER A 286 -21.16 -0.97 0.79
CA SER A 286 -20.72 -0.30 -0.43
C SER A 286 -21.69 -0.49 -1.58
N VAL A 287 -21.75 0.53 -2.42
CA VAL A 287 -22.31 0.47 -3.78
C VAL A 287 -21.53 -0.54 -4.64
N SER A 288 -20.22 -0.65 -4.39
CA SER A 288 -19.31 -1.60 -5.02
C SER A 288 -19.35 -2.96 -4.32
N LYS A 289 -20.11 -3.93 -4.86
CA LYS A 289 -20.24 -5.30 -4.31
C LYS A 289 -18.96 -6.15 -4.42
N ILE A 290 -17.80 -5.64 -4.00
CA ILE A 290 -16.53 -6.38 -4.06
C ILE A 290 -16.57 -7.48 -2.99
N HIS A 291 -16.87 -7.11 -1.74
CA HIS A 291 -16.95 -8.02 -0.61
C HIS A 291 -18.33 -7.99 0.05
N SER A 292 -18.77 -9.14 0.55
CA SER A 292 -19.95 -9.24 1.42
C SER A 292 -19.50 -9.11 2.87
N TYR A 293 -20.03 -8.14 3.60
CA TYR A 293 -19.73 -7.97 5.03
C TYR A 293 -20.88 -8.43 5.90
N HIS A 294 -20.57 -8.77 7.15
CA HIS A 294 -21.60 -9.03 8.17
C HIS A 294 -21.92 -7.77 8.98
N LEU A 295 -23.11 -7.70 9.61
CA LEU A 295 -23.64 -6.53 10.35
C LEU A 295 -22.68 -5.99 11.45
N PHE A 296 -21.70 -6.78 11.90
CA PHE A 296 -20.72 -6.39 12.92
C PHE A 296 -19.26 -6.66 12.49
N GLU A 297 -19.00 -6.74 11.19
CA GLU A 297 -17.64 -6.87 10.68
C GLU A 297 -16.95 -5.50 10.63
N PHE A 298 -16.16 -5.21 11.66
CA PHE A 298 -15.37 -3.97 11.73
C PHE A 298 -13.99 -4.18 11.11
N LEU A 299 -13.74 -3.55 9.96
CA LEU A 299 -12.50 -3.67 9.19
C LEU A 299 -11.63 -2.43 9.30
N GLU A 300 -11.42 -1.93 10.52
CA GLU A 300 -10.59 -0.74 10.77
C GLU A 300 -9.16 -0.90 10.22
N SER A 301 -8.65 -2.13 10.12
CA SER A 301 -7.32 -2.39 9.55
C SER A 301 -7.16 -1.92 8.10
N LEU A 302 -8.25 -1.74 7.34
CA LEU A 302 -8.22 -1.21 5.97
C LEU A 302 -7.77 0.26 5.93
N SER A 303 -7.96 1.02 7.01
CA SER A 303 -7.43 2.40 7.14
C SER A 303 -5.91 2.46 6.90
N SER A 304 -5.18 1.40 7.23
CA SER A 304 -3.73 1.35 6.99
C SER A 304 -3.35 1.42 5.51
N LEU A 305 -4.28 1.07 4.60
CA LEU A 305 -4.07 1.12 3.16
C LEU A 305 -4.23 2.54 2.59
N THR A 306 -4.68 3.51 3.39
CA THR A 306 -4.88 4.91 2.97
C THR A 306 -3.61 5.56 2.45
N ARG A 307 -2.44 5.16 2.97
CA ARG A 307 -1.13 5.74 2.65
C ARG A 307 -0.48 5.11 1.43
N LEU A 308 -0.97 3.95 0.99
CA LEU A 308 -0.35 3.16 -0.07
C LEU A 308 -0.28 3.92 -1.42
N PRO A 309 -1.32 4.64 -1.88
CA PRO A 309 -1.25 5.41 -3.13
C PRO A 309 -0.13 6.46 -3.14
N TYR A 310 0.01 7.19 -2.02
CA TYR A 310 1.07 8.19 -1.86
C TYR A 310 2.46 7.53 -1.87
N LEU A 311 2.62 6.45 -1.10
CA LEU A 311 3.89 5.74 -1.01
C LEU A 311 4.33 5.20 -2.37
N LEU A 312 3.45 4.51 -3.11
CA LEU A 312 3.75 3.99 -4.44
C LEU A 312 4.18 5.08 -5.42
N LYS A 313 3.50 6.23 -5.39
CA LYS A 313 3.84 7.37 -6.25
C LYS A 313 5.20 7.95 -5.89
N GLN A 314 5.49 8.11 -4.60
CA GLN A 314 6.76 8.67 -4.14
C GLN A 314 7.94 7.76 -4.52
N THR A 315 7.85 6.47 -4.19
CA THR A 315 8.91 5.50 -4.48
C THR A 315 9.13 5.30 -5.97
N PHE A 316 8.06 5.35 -6.77
CA PHE A 316 8.19 5.32 -8.22
C PHE A 316 8.91 6.56 -8.77
N ASN A 317 8.59 7.76 -8.25
CA ASN A 317 9.30 8.98 -8.66
C ASN A 317 10.79 8.90 -8.33
N GLU A 318 11.15 8.42 -7.13
CA GLU A 318 12.54 8.22 -6.73
C GLU A 318 13.27 7.21 -7.67
N LEU A 319 12.59 6.14 -8.08
CA LEU A 319 13.12 5.17 -9.05
C LEU A 319 13.36 5.82 -10.42
N ILE A 320 12.40 6.58 -10.93
CA ILE A 320 12.50 7.26 -12.22
C ILE A 320 13.60 8.33 -12.21
N GLU A 321 13.72 9.10 -11.14
CA GLU A 321 14.80 10.09 -10.97
C GLU A 321 16.16 9.39 -11.01
N PHE A 322 16.29 8.26 -10.32
CA PHE A 322 17.52 7.47 -10.31
C PHE A 322 17.88 6.93 -11.71
N GLU A 323 16.92 6.35 -12.43
CA GLU A 323 17.12 5.85 -13.80
C GLU A 323 17.51 6.96 -14.80
N GLN A 324 16.87 8.13 -14.69
CA GLN A 324 17.22 9.28 -15.53
C GLN A 324 18.64 9.77 -15.27
N LEU A 325 19.08 9.78 -14.01
CA LEU A 325 20.45 10.12 -13.65
C LEU A 325 21.46 9.11 -14.22
N GLN A 326 21.14 7.81 -14.18
CA GLN A 326 22.02 6.78 -14.74
C GLN A 326 22.15 6.84 -16.27
N ARG A 327 21.04 7.15 -16.97
CA ARG A 327 21.00 7.20 -18.44
C ARG A 327 21.39 8.56 -19.03
N GLN A 328 21.52 9.60 -18.20
CA GLN A 328 21.75 11.00 -18.62
C GLN A 328 20.76 11.52 -19.69
N THR A 329 19.58 10.90 -19.78
CA THR A 329 18.56 11.19 -20.78
C THR A 329 17.17 11.12 -20.15
N ASN A 330 16.26 11.95 -20.65
CA ASN A 330 14.87 11.91 -20.21
C ASN A 330 14.17 10.70 -20.82
N LEU A 331 13.57 9.88 -19.97
CA LEU A 331 12.72 8.77 -20.40
C LEU A 331 11.49 9.28 -21.14
N SER A 332 11.14 8.60 -22.23
CA SER A 332 9.87 8.79 -22.94
C SER A 332 8.68 8.45 -22.04
N LEU A 333 7.48 8.83 -22.49
CA LEU A 333 6.27 8.55 -21.72
C LEU A 333 5.99 7.05 -21.68
N THR A 334 6.17 6.35 -22.80
CA THR A 334 6.00 4.88 -22.85
C THR A 334 7.00 4.15 -21.98
N GLU A 335 8.27 4.54 -21.99
CA GLU A 335 9.27 3.95 -21.08
C GLU A 335 8.87 4.16 -19.61
N LYS A 336 8.39 5.35 -19.24
CA LYS A 336 7.90 5.59 -17.87
C LYS A 336 6.74 4.67 -17.50
N ILE A 337 5.78 4.47 -18.40
CA ILE A 337 4.66 3.56 -18.15
C ILE A 337 5.16 2.11 -17.99
N LEU A 338 6.11 1.67 -18.83
CA LEU A 338 6.71 0.33 -18.72
C LEU A 338 7.43 0.13 -17.39
N TYR A 339 8.22 1.12 -16.94
CA TYR A 339 8.82 1.09 -15.61
C TYR A 339 7.78 1.04 -14.49
N GLU A 340 6.65 1.75 -14.63
CA GLU A 340 5.57 1.74 -13.64
C GLU A 340 4.89 0.37 -13.57
N LEU A 341 4.73 -0.31 -14.71
CA LEU A 341 4.22 -1.68 -14.80
C LEU A 341 5.15 -2.67 -14.10
N GLU A 342 6.44 -2.65 -14.45
CA GLU A 342 7.45 -3.52 -13.84
C GLU A 342 7.55 -3.29 -12.33
N TYR A 343 7.51 -2.02 -11.92
CA TYR A 343 7.52 -1.63 -10.51
C TYR A 343 6.34 -2.21 -9.72
N ILE A 344 5.11 -2.09 -10.24
CA ILE A 344 3.92 -2.63 -9.57
C ILE A 344 3.93 -4.15 -9.55
N ASP A 345 4.36 -4.81 -10.63
CA ASP A 345 4.50 -6.26 -10.69
C ASP A 345 5.49 -6.79 -9.66
N GLU A 346 6.65 -6.15 -9.51
CA GLU A 346 7.66 -6.56 -8.54
C GLU A 346 7.12 -6.45 -7.10
N ILE A 347 6.40 -5.37 -6.78
CA ILE A 347 5.76 -5.22 -5.47
C ILE A 347 4.70 -6.30 -5.26
N TYR A 348 3.87 -6.56 -6.27
CA TYR A 348 2.82 -7.57 -6.19
C TYR A 348 3.39 -8.96 -5.94
N LEU A 349 4.42 -9.36 -6.69
CA LEU A 349 5.09 -10.65 -6.55
C LEU A 349 5.79 -10.75 -5.20
N THR A 350 6.50 -9.70 -4.79
CA THR A 350 7.18 -9.66 -3.49
C THR A 350 6.17 -9.80 -2.35
N TYR A 351 5.05 -9.07 -2.42
CA TYR A 351 3.99 -9.15 -1.42
C TYR A 351 3.36 -10.55 -1.37
N LYS A 352 3.17 -11.23 -2.50
CA LYS A 352 2.74 -12.63 -2.57
C LYS A 352 3.70 -13.64 -1.99
N GLN A 353 5.00 -13.36 -2.07
CA GLN A 353 6.05 -14.22 -1.55
C GLN A 353 6.48 -13.86 -0.13
N LEU A 354 5.82 -12.89 0.53
CA LEU A 354 6.10 -12.59 1.93
C LEU A 354 5.77 -13.81 2.79
N ASP A 355 6.83 -14.44 3.30
CA ASP A 355 6.75 -15.51 4.28
C ASP A 355 6.08 -15.03 5.57
N GLN A 356 5.65 -15.97 6.40
CA GLN A 356 5.19 -15.64 7.75
C GLN A 356 6.30 -14.91 8.53
N PRO A 357 5.94 -13.92 9.37
CA PRO A 357 6.92 -13.17 10.14
C PRO A 357 7.75 -14.13 10.99
N GLY A 358 9.08 -14.02 10.90
CA GLY A 358 9.98 -14.86 11.66
C GLY A 358 10.59 -16.03 10.88
N ALA A 359 10.28 -16.19 9.59
CA ALA A 359 10.74 -17.33 8.77
C ALA A 359 12.27 -17.43 8.64
N MET A 360 13.00 -16.31 8.70
CA MET A 360 14.47 -16.30 8.61
C MET A 360 15.16 -16.56 9.96
N PHE A 361 14.43 -16.52 11.07
CA PHE A 361 14.96 -16.80 12.41
C PHE A 361 15.05 -18.31 12.69
N SER A 362 15.73 -18.66 13.79
CA SER A 362 15.85 -20.07 14.20
C SER A 362 14.51 -20.66 14.64
N SER A 363 14.34 -21.98 14.51
CA SER A 363 13.11 -22.68 14.93
C SER A 363 12.78 -22.50 16.42
N ASN A 364 13.78 -22.23 17.26
CA ASN A 364 13.56 -21.93 18.68
C ASN A 364 12.95 -20.53 18.84
N GLN A 365 13.54 -19.50 18.21
CA GLN A 365 13.00 -18.15 18.23
C GLN A 365 11.59 -18.05 17.63
N GLN A 366 11.32 -18.79 16.56
CA GLN A 366 9.97 -18.90 15.99
C GLN A 366 8.96 -19.43 17.01
N ARG A 367 9.33 -20.46 17.78
CA ARG A 367 8.47 -21.04 18.82
C ARG A 367 8.32 -20.17 20.06
N ASP A 368 9.35 -19.40 20.40
CA ASP A 368 9.39 -18.58 21.62
C ASP A 368 8.72 -17.22 21.43
N ILE A 369 8.91 -16.54 20.29
CA ILE A 369 8.40 -15.18 20.08
C ILE A 369 7.23 -15.16 19.10
N PHE A 370 7.39 -15.79 17.94
CA PHE A 370 6.44 -15.71 16.83
C PHE A 370 5.26 -16.68 16.94
N ASN A 371 5.23 -17.53 17.96
CA ASN A 371 4.15 -18.49 18.16
C ASN A 371 2.80 -17.79 18.40
N THR A 372 1.85 -18.01 17.50
CA THR A 372 0.53 -17.37 17.49
C THR A 372 -0.53 -18.16 18.28
N LEU A 373 -0.25 -19.42 18.67
CA LEU A 373 -1.23 -20.36 19.23
C LEU A 373 -1.92 -19.91 20.54
N TYR A 374 -1.30 -19.01 21.31
CA TYR A 374 -1.85 -18.57 22.60
C TYR A 374 -2.17 -17.08 22.62
N SER A 375 -1.26 -16.26 22.11
CA SER A 375 -1.35 -14.79 22.15
C SER A 375 -2.37 -14.20 21.18
N ASP A 376 -2.56 -14.85 20.04
CA ASP A 376 -3.35 -14.29 18.95
C ASP A 376 -4.80 -14.79 19.00
N HIS A 377 -5.11 -15.69 19.95
CA HIS A 377 -6.47 -16.11 20.30
C HIS A 377 -6.97 -15.25 21.48
N PRO A 378 -7.82 -14.23 21.24
CA PRO A 378 -8.22 -13.30 22.30
C PRO A 378 -8.99 -14.02 23.42
N THR A 379 -9.75 -15.05 23.04
CA THR A 379 -10.46 -15.94 23.95
C THR A 379 -9.53 -16.67 24.92
N MET A 380 -8.39 -17.18 24.45
CA MET A 380 -7.42 -17.88 25.30
C MET A 380 -6.76 -16.90 26.29
N MET A 381 -6.41 -15.70 25.81
CA MET A 381 -5.91 -14.62 26.67
C MET A 381 -6.96 -14.13 27.67
N GLY A 382 -8.23 -14.09 27.29
CA GLY A 382 -9.34 -13.77 28.18
C GLY A 382 -9.53 -14.82 29.28
N LYS A 383 -9.53 -16.11 28.93
CA LYS A 383 -9.55 -17.22 29.91
C LYS A 383 -8.39 -17.12 30.89
N PHE A 384 -7.22 -16.82 30.34
CA PHE A 384 -6.00 -16.67 31.11
C PHE A 384 -6.07 -15.52 32.12
N ALA A 385 -6.49 -14.33 31.68
CA ALA A 385 -6.73 -13.20 32.57
C ALA A 385 -7.77 -13.54 33.64
N TYR A 386 -8.88 -14.17 33.27
CA TYR A 386 -9.95 -14.55 34.19
C TYR A 386 -9.48 -15.52 35.29
N GLU A 387 -8.64 -16.50 34.97
CA GLU A 387 -8.08 -17.42 35.96
C GLU A 387 -7.24 -16.69 37.02
N ILE A 388 -6.44 -15.69 36.61
CA ILE A 388 -5.64 -14.89 37.54
C ILE A 388 -6.54 -13.95 38.36
N LEU A 389 -7.57 -13.36 37.73
CA LEU A 389 -8.58 -12.55 38.44
C LEU A 389 -9.27 -13.36 39.54
N LYS A 390 -9.66 -14.61 39.24
CA LYS A 390 -10.27 -15.51 40.22
C LYS A 390 -9.35 -15.79 41.41
N GLN A 391 -8.04 -15.96 41.17
CA GLN A 391 -7.06 -16.12 42.26
C GLN A 391 -6.95 -14.87 43.14
N ILE A 392 -7.09 -13.67 42.55
CA ILE A 392 -7.09 -12.40 43.28
C ILE A 392 -8.38 -12.24 44.12
N ASP A 393 -9.52 -12.67 43.59
CA ASP A 393 -10.81 -12.66 44.30
C ASP A 393 -10.82 -13.62 45.50
N GLU A 394 -10.21 -14.80 45.34
CA GLU A 394 -10.08 -15.81 46.40
C GLU A 394 -9.04 -15.43 47.46
N ALA A 395 -8.13 -14.49 47.16
CA ALA A 395 -7.17 -13.99 48.12
C ALA A 395 -7.83 -13.11 49.20
N ARG A 396 -7.47 -13.33 50.47
CA ARG A 396 -7.97 -12.56 51.62
C ARG A 396 -7.34 -11.15 51.68
N THR A 397 -7.62 -10.32 50.68
CA THR A 397 -7.16 -8.91 50.60
C THR A 397 -8.33 -7.94 50.69
N THR A 398 -8.04 -6.67 50.98
CA THR A 398 -9.07 -5.62 51.02
C THR A 398 -9.59 -5.32 49.61
N LYS A 399 -10.83 -4.82 49.48
CA LYS A 399 -11.43 -4.46 48.18
C LYS A 399 -10.55 -3.47 47.39
N LYS A 400 -9.88 -2.53 48.08
CA LYS A 400 -8.98 -1.55 47.45
C LYS A 400 -7.75 -2.23 46.82
N GLU A 401 -7.11 -3.13 47.57
CA GLU A 401 -5.96 -3.91 47.07
C GLU A 401 -6.36 -4.85 45.92
N GLN A 402 -7.58 -5.38 45.93
CA GLN A 402 -8.11 -6.16 44.81
C GLN A 402 -8.22 -5.29 43.54
N TYR A 403 -8.82 -4.10 43.63
CA TYR A 403 -8.90 -3.17 42.49
C TYR A 403 -7.53 -2.73 41.96
N GLU A 404 -6.57 -2.45 42.84
CA GLU A 404 -5.20 -2.10 42.42
C GLU A 404 -4.52 -3.28 41.68
N LYS A 405 -4.71 -4.52 42.16
CA LYS A 405 -4.21 -5.71 41.47
C LYS A 405 -4.89 -5.93 40.12
N PHE A 406 -6.19 -5.67 40.00
CA PHE A 406 -6.93 -5.76 38.73
C PHE A 406 -6.42 -4.78 37.68
N ILE A 407 -6.22 -3.52 38.07
CA ILE A 407 -5.68 -2.50 37.15
C ILE A 407 -4.24 -2.85 36.75
N LYS A 408 -3.41 -3.29 37.69
CA LYS A 408 -2.03 -3.71 37.40
C LYS A 408 -1.99 -4.88 36.42
N LEU A 409 -2.84 -5.89 36.62
CA LEU A 409 -2.95 -7.04 35.71
C LEU A 409 -3.32 -6.62 34.30
N ASN A 410 -4.38 -5.81 34.15
CA ASN A 410 -4.83 -5.35 32.83
C ASN A 410 -3.76 -4.51 32.12
N THR A 411 -3.09 -3.61 32.86
CA THR A 411 -2.02 -2.77 32.33
C THR A 411 -0.84 -3.63 31.84
N ASN A 412 -0.39 -4.57 32.69
CA ASN A 412 0.73 -5.46 32.36
C ASN A 412 0.41 -6.37 31.17
N LEU A 413 -0.81 -6.90 31.09
CA LEU A 413 -1.22 -7.78 29.98
C LEU A 413 -1.25 -7.02 28.65
N ILE A 414 -1.85 -5.82 28.62
CA ILE A 414 -1.87 -4.96 27.43
C ILE A 414 -0.45 -4.56 27.03
N GLU A 415 0.39 -4.19 28.00
CA GLU A 415 1.78 -3.79 27.75
C GLU A 415 2.62 -4.94 27.20
N LEU A 416 2.52 -6.15 27.77
CA LEU A 416 3.21 -7.35 27.28
C LEU A 416 2.79 -7.72 25.86
N LEU A 417 1.48 -7.74 25.57
CA LEU A 417 0.98 -8.00 24.22
C LEU A 417 1.48 -6.95 23.22
N THR A 418 1.45 -5.68 23.62
CA THR A 418 1.89 -4.56 22.76
C THR A 418 3.39 -4.64 22.49
N LEU A 419 4.21 -4.91 23.51
CA LEU A 419 5.67 -5.05 23.37
C LEU A 419 6.03 -6.26 22.51
N ARG A 420 5.36 -7.40 22.71
CA ARG A 420 5.53 -8.59 21.85
C ARG A 420 5.20 -8.27 20.39
N TYR A 421 4.04 -7.64 20.14
CA TYR A 421 3.64 -7.27 18.78
C TYR A 421 4.65 -6.33 18.12
N ARG A 422 5.11 -5.29 18.84
CA ARG A 422 6.14 -4.36 18.34
C ARG A 422 7.48 -5.06 18.07
N LEU A 423 7.85 -6.04 18.89
CA LEU A 423 9.07 -6.82 18.70
C LEU A 423 8.97 -7.69 17.44
N ILE A 424 7.85 -8.38 17.24
CA ILE A 424 7.59 -9.18 16.03
C ILE A 424 7.65 -8.29 14.78
N ARG A 425 7.00 -7.11 14.83
CA ARG A 425 7.05 -6.13 13.73
C ARG A 425 8.48 -5.69 13.43
N SER A 426 9.23 -5.25 14.43
CA SER A 426 10.62 -4.83 14.25
C SER A 426 11.51 -5.98 13.75
N ALA A 427 11.29 -7.21 14.22
CA ALA A 427 12.01 -8.38 13.71
C ALA A 427 11.66 -8.69 12.25
N SER A 428 10.40 -8.57 11.84
CA SER A 428 9.99 -8.75 10.43
C SER A 428 10.57 -7.67 9.51
N GLU A 429 10.65 -6.42 9.98
CA GLU A 429 11.34 -5.34 9.27
C GLU A 429 12.84 -5.67 9.11
N CYS A 430 13.47 -6.26 10.13
CA CYS A 430 14.85 -6.72 10.06
C CYS A 430 15.07 -7.79 8.98
N GLU A 431 14.15 -8.74 8.84
CA GLU A 431 14.22 -9.78 7.79
C GLU A 431 14.20 -9.14 6.40
N LEU A 432 13.28 -8.19 6.18
CA LEU A 432 13.17 -7.46 4.91
C LEU A 432 14.42 -6.64 4.60
N LEU A 433 14.91 -5.85 5.57
CA LEU A 433 16.15 -5.09 5.42
C LEU A 433 17.34 -6.00 5.14
N THR A 434 17.43 -7.14 5.83
CA THR A 434 18.51 -8.12 5.63
C THR A 434 18.46 -8.72 4.22
N LYS A 435 17.26 -9.03 3.68
CA LYS A 435 17.10 -9.50 2.29
C LYS A 435 17.65 -8.46 1.30
N ILE A 436 17.28 -7.19 1.46
CA ILE A 436 17.77 -6.08 0.62
C ILE A 436 19.29 -5.93 0.74
N TYR A 437 19.81 -5.94 1.96
CA TYR A 437 21.24 -5.80 2.22
C TYR A 437 22.06 -6.93 1.58
N LYS A 438 21.59 -8.19 1.67
CA LYS A 438 22.23 -9.34 1.01
C LYS A 438 22.25 -9.19 -0.51
N GLN A 439 21.13 -8.79 -1.12
CA GLN A 439 21.06 -8.55 -2.57
C GLN A 439 22.05 -7.47 -3.02
N GLN A 440 22.23 -6.40 -2.24
CA GLN A 440 23.21 -5.36 -2.56
C GLN A 440 24.65 -5.85 -2.45
N LEU A 441 24.96 -6.62 -1.40
CA LEU A 441 26.28 -7.22 -1.24
C LEU A 441 26.61 -8.21 -2.37
N ASP A 442 25.63 -8.99 -2.84
CA ASP A 442 25.78 -9.90 -3.98
C ASP A 442 26.16 -9.15 -5.25
N ILE A 443 25.51 -8.01 -5.52
CA ILE A 443 25.83 -7.14 -6.66
C ILE A 443 27.27 -6.59 -6.54
N MET A 444 27.71 -6.26 -5.31
CA MET A 444 29.07 -5.77 -5.04
C MET A 444 30.12 -6.88 -4.97
N SER A 445 29.72 -8.16 -4.98
CA SER A 445 30.60 -9.32 -4.73
C SER A 445 31.35 -9.23 -3.38
N ILE A 446 30.71 -8.68 -2.35
CA ILE A 446 31.25 -8.58 -0.98
C ILE A 446 30.61 -9.68 -0.12
N ASP A 447 31.42 -10.36 0.70
CA ASP A 447 30.92 -11.40 1.61
C ASP A 447 29.93 -10.86 2.65
N TYR A 448 28.91 -11.66 3.01
CA TYR A 448 27.91 -11.34 4.05
C TYR A 448 28.45 -11.22 5.49
N SER A 449 29.77 -11.08 5.64
CA SER A 449 30.46 -11.22 6.91
C SER A 449 30.07 -10.17 7.96
N HIS A 450 29.62 -9.00 7.53
CA HIS A 450 29.21 -7.91 8.41
C HIS A 450 27.90 -8.16 9.18
N LEU A 451 27.05 -9.08 8.70
CA LEU A 451 25.79 -9.43 9.39
C LEU A 451 25.99 -10.38 10.58
N PHE A 452 27.10 -11.12 10.61
CA PHE A 452 27.33 -12.21 11.56
C PHE A 452 28.62 -11.99 12.36
N LEU A 453 28.97 -10.74 12.62
CA LEU A 453 30.11 -10.41 13.47
C LEU A 453 29.83 -10.86 14.90
N ARG A 454 30.78 -11.58 15.48
CA ARG A 454 30.71 -11.93 16.90
C ARG A 454 31.15 -10.71 17.71
N TYR A 455 30.35 -10.35 18.71
CA TYR A 455 30.75 -9.31 19.65
C TYR A 455 31.87 -9.84 20.57
N VAL A 456 32.86 -9.01 20.81
CA VAL A 456 33.91 -9.25 21.81
C VAL A 456 33.69 -8.22 22.90
N GLN A 457 33.46 -8.67 24.15
CA GLN A 457 33.32 -7.74 25.26
C GLN A 457 34.62 -6.93 25.38
N PHE A 458 34.48 -5.62 25.62
CA PHE A 458 35.61 -4.70 25.64
C PHE A 458 36.72 -5.12 26.62
N GLU A 459 36.33 -5.80 27.70
CA GLU A 459 37.21 -6.38 28.74
C GLU A 459 38.18 -7.43 28.20
N PHE A 460 37.85 -8.10 27.08
CA PHE A 460 38.72 -9.06 26.40
C PHE A 460 39.54 -8.46 25.25
N SER A 461 39.36 -7.16 24.97
CA SER A 461 40.16 -6.48 23.95
C SER A 461 41.57 -6.19 24.49
N GLN A 462 42.58 -6.88 23.96
CA GLN A 462 43.98 -6.57 24.28
C GLN A 462 44.44 -5.39 23.41
N PRO A 463 45.03 -4.31 23.99
CA PRO A 463 45.65 -3.26 23.21
C PRO A 463 46.80 -3.87 22.39
N ARG A 464 46.87 -3.53 21.10
CA ARG A 464 48.00 -3.93 20.24
C ARG A 464 49.29 -3.45 20.91
N ASN A 465 50.16 -4.39 21.29
CA ASN A 465 51.57 -4.07 21.48
C ASN A 465 52.11 -3.69 20.10
N LEU A 466 52.33 -2.40 19.85
CA LEU A 466 53.09 -1.97 18.67
C LEU A 466 54.47 -2.65 18.76
N PRO A 467 54.89 -3.44 17.76
CA PRO A 467 56.30 -3.69 17.58
C PRO A 467 56.93 -2.35 17.21
N ASN A 468 57.91 -1.91 17.99
CA ASN A 468 58.79 -0.80 17.63
C ASN A 468 59.50 -1.14 16.31
N THR A 469 58.94 -0.70 15.19
CA THR A 469 59.69 -0.47 13.96
C THR A 469 59.05 0.73 13.28
N ASP A 470 59.77 1.85 13.32
CA ASP A 470 59.56 3.01 12.49
C ASP A 470 59.49 2.55 11.02
N ASN A 471 58.28 2.51 10.48
CA ASN A 471 57.97 2.54 9.06
C ASN A 471 56.54 3.07 8.95
N GLU A 472 56.42 4.39 9.07
CA GLU A 472 55.31 5.13 8.47
C GLU A 472 55.34 4.86 6.96
N TYR A 473 54.16 4.84 6.32
CA TYR A 473 53.90 4.51 4.90
C TYR A 473 53.62 3.05 4.55
N ASP A 474 52.58 2.47 5.15
CA ASP A 474 51.72 1.49 4.45
C ASP A 474 50.28 2.03 4.41
N ASN A 475 50.02 2.94 3.47
CA ASN A 475 48.68 3.17 2.95
C ASN A 475 48.37 2.06 1.94
N GLU A 476 48.28 0.82 2.39
CA GLU A 476 47.56 -0.22 1.64
C GLU A 476 46.09 -0.19 2.06
N PRO A 477 45.13 -0.04 1.12
CA PRO A 477 43.72 -0.15 1.43
C PRO A 477 43.48 -1.55 2.00
N SER A 478 42.80 -1.58 3.14
CA SER A 478 42.60 -2.70 4.04
C SER A 478 41.79 -3.87 3.45
N HIS A 479 42.24 -4.50 2.37
CA HIS A 479 41.68 -5.78 1.90
C HIS A 479 42.16 -6.98 2.74
N ILE A 480 43.21 -6.81 3.56
CA ILE A 480 43.78 -7.88 4.42
C ILE A 480 43.14 -7.91 5.82
N ALA A 481 42.28 -6.94 6.16
CA ALA A 481 41.64 -6.88 7.48
C ALA A 481 40.42 -7.83 7.63
N ASP A 482 39.77 -8.24 6.54
CA ASP A 482 38.54 -9.05 6.59
C ASP A 482 38.75 -10.48 7.10
N GLY A 483 39.98 -11.00 7.06
CA GLY A 483 40.36 -12.28 7.67
C GLY A 483 40.51 -12.24 9.19
N ARG A 484 40.46 -11.06 9.82
CA ARG A 484 40.66 -10.84 11.27
C ARG A 484 39.37 -10.57 12.05
N LEU A 485 38.24 -10.45 11.37
CA LEU A 485 36.93 -10.30 12.02
C LEU A 485 36.51 -11.68 12.56
N ASP A 486 36.21 -11.77 13.87
CA ASP A 486 35.63 -12.97 14.46
C ASP A 486 34.18 -13.09 13.97
N LYS A 487 33.93 -14.10 13.14
CA LYS A 487 32.68 -14.31 12.41
C LYS A 487 31.98 -15.54 12.96
N ILE A 488 30.66 -15.48 13.09
CA ILE A 488 29.87 -16.68 13.32
C ILE A 488 29.74 -17.45 12.00
N THR A 489 30.69 -18.34 11.73
CA THR A 489 30.71 -19.14 10.50
C THR A 489 29.60 -20.19 10.51
N GLY A 490 28.81 -20.28 9.43
CA GLY A 490 27.85 -21.36 9.19
C GLY A 490 26.41 -21.12 9.66
N GLN A 491 26.09 -19.94 10.21
CA GLN A 491 24.71 -19.59 10.52
C GLN A 491 23.91 -19.25 9.26
N LYS A 492 22.80 -19.97 9.07
CA LYS A 492 21.81 -19.71 8.01
C LYS A 492 20.63 -18.85 8.48
N HIS A 493 20.49 -18.69 9.79
CA HIS A 493 19.36 -18.02 10.43
C HIS A 493 19.76 -16.63 10.93
N LEU A 494 18.82 -15.69 10.89
CA LEU A 494 18.97 -14.37 11.50
C LEU A 494 18.96 -14.49 13.03
N LEU A 495 19.77 -13.68 13.70
CA LEU A 495 19.80 -13.57 15.16
C LEU A 495 18.96 -12.37 15.59
N LEU A 496 18.33 -12.47 16.76
CA LEU A 496 17.72 -11.31 17.38
C LEU A 496 18.84 -10.46 17.98
N ALA A 497 18.74 -9.13 17.86
CA ALA A 497 19.72 -8.21 18.46
C ALA A 497 19.86 -8.42 19.98
N VAL A 498 18.83 -8.97 20.61
CA VAL A 498 18.79 -9.30 22.05
C VAL A 498 19.79 -10.39 22.46
N GLN A 499 20.22 -11.26 21.53
CA GLN A 499 21.23 -12.30 21.80
C GLN A 499 22.63 -11.70 22.02
N GLU A 500 22.81 -10.41 21.78
CA GLU A 500 24.03 -9.66 22.12
C GLU A 500 24.12 -9.32 23.63
N LEU A 501 23.02 -9.46 24.37
CA LEU A 501 22.97 -9.25 25.83
C LEU A 501 23.01 -10.58 26.60
N ASP A 502 23.36 -10.48 27.88
CA ASP A 502 23.54 -11.60 28.82
C ASP A 502 22.46 -12.71 28.67
N GLU A 503 22.91 -13.91 28.26
CA GLU A 503 22.07 -15.10 28.01
C GLU A 503 21.27 -15.55 29.24
N SER A 504 21.67 -15.07 30.43
CA SER A 504 21.07 -15.48 31.70
C SER A 504 19.74 -14.78 32.02
N SER A 505 19.50 -13.55 31.55
CA SER A 505 18.36 -12.72 32.01
C SER A 505 17.49 -12.13 30.90
N ILE A 506 18.08 -11.57 29.82
CA ILE A 506 17.32 -10.80 28.82
C ILE A 506 16.95 -11.68 27.61
N GLY A 507 17.74 -12.73 27.31
CA GLY A 507 17.53 -13.64 26.18
C GLY A 507 16.50 -14.76 26.39
N ARG A 508 15.95 -14.95 27.60
CA ARG A 508 15.05 -16.08 27.94
C ARG A 508 13.56 -15.74 27.91
N ILE A 509 13.15 -14.81 27.06
CA ILE A 509 11.73 -14.45 26.94
C ILE A 509 11.06 -15.46 25.99
N SER A 510 10.08 -16.21 26.51
CA SER A 510 9.32 -17.20 25.74
C SER A 510 7.83 -17.07 26.00
N PHE A 511 7.06 -17.05 24.91
CA PHE A 511 5.60 -16.92 24.88
C PHE A 511 4.93 -18.23 24.44
N ARG A 512 5.66 -19.36 24.53
CA ARG A 512 5.28 -20.63 23.92
C ARG A 512 4.14 -21.34 24.65
N GLN A 513 4.12 -21.26 25.98
CA GLN A 513 3.18 -22.01 26.83
C GLN A 513 2.50 -21.11 27.86
N LYS A 514 1.33 -21.56 28.35
CA LYS A 514 0.54 -20.90 29.39
C LYS A 514 1.36 -20.57 30.65
N ASP A 515 2.18 -21.52 31.10
CA ASP A 515 2.96 -21.36 32.34
C ASP A 515 4.02 -20.25 32.20
N GLN A 516 4.57 -20.07 31.00
CA GLN A 516 5.52 -18.99 30.73
C GLN A 516 4.82 -17.63 30.76
N TRP A 517 3.61 -17.53 30.20
CA TRP A 517 2.79 -16.33 30.36
C TRP A 517 2.50 -16.00 31.82
N LEU A 518 2.29 -17.00 32.69
CA LEU A 518 2.09 -16.76 34.14
C LEU A 518 3.34 -16.18 34.78
N THR A 519 4.52 -16.72 34.44
CA THR A 519 5.79 -16.18 34.95
C THR A 519 6.03 -14.75 34.49
N LEU A 520 5.72 -14.43 33.23
CA LEU A 520 5.90 -13.09 32.68
C LEU A 520 4.97 -12.04 33.32
N ILE A 521 3.76 -12.44 33.73
CA ILE A 521 2.82 -11.53 34.41
C ILE A 521 3.14 -11.37 35.89
N ASN A 522 3.56 -12.44 36.56
CA ASN A 522 3.89 -12.39 37.99
C ASN A 522 5.17 -11.58 38.27
N ASP A 523 6.18 -11.69 37.38
CA ASP A 523 7.43 -10.93 37.45
C ASP A 523 7.44 -9.75 36.46
N ALA A 524 6.27 -9.18 36.17
CA ALA A 524 6.06 -8.25 35.07
C ALA A 524 6.95 -7.00 35.10
N ASP A 525 7.26 -6.45 36.28
CA ASP A 525 7.97 -5.16 36.35
C ASP A 525 9.40 -5.26 35.77
N ASP A 526 10.14 -6.33 36.07
CA ASP A 526 11.49 -6.56 35.52
C ASP A 526 11.42 -7.10 34.08
N VAL A 527 10.47 -8.00 33.80
CA VAL A 527 10.28 -8.60 32.48
C VAL A 527 9.87 -7.57 31.42
N ILE A 528 8.95 -6.66 31.73
CA ILE A 528 8.51 -5.59 30.84
C ILE A 528 9.69 -4.67 30.52
N ASN A 529 10.53 -4.35 31.51
CA ASN A 529 11.74 -3.56 31.29
C ASN A 529 12.74 -4.29 30.39
N ASN A 530 12.94 -5.61 30.58
CA ASN A 530 13.77 -6.42 29.70
C ASN A 530 13.23 -6.47 28.27
N LEU A 531 11.92 -6.61 28.08
CA LEU A 531 11.25 -6.55 26.78
C LEU A 531 11.39 -5.18 26.10
N LYS A 532 11.31 -4.08 26.86
CA LYS A 532 11.57 -2.73 26.35
C LYS A 532 13.00 -2.57 25.88
N ILE A 533 13.98 -3.10 26.62
CA ILE A 533 15.40 -3.09 26.22
C ILE A 533 15.58 -3.91 24.95
N ALA A 534 15.03 -5.13 24.91
CA ALA A 534 15.06 -6.01 23.75
C ALA A 534 14.50 -5.32 22.49
N LEU A 535 13.34 -4.69 22.60
CA LEU A 535 12.72 -3.94 21.49
C LEU A 535 13.60 -2.77 21.03
N ARG A 536 14.15 -1.98 21.96
CA ARG A 536 15.02 -0.85 21.62
C ARG A 536 16.28 -1.29 20.88
N LEU A 537 16.89 -2.39 21.30
CA LEU A 537 18.05 -2.95 20.60
C LEU A 537 17.69 -3.45 19.22
N GLN A 538 16.56 -4.13 19.05
CA GLN A 538 16.11 -4.59 17.74
C GLN A 538 15.86 -3.41 16.79
N ILE A 539 15.22 -2.34 17.27
CA ILE A 539 15.02 -1.11 16.49
C ILE A 539 16.36 -0.46 16.13
N MET A 540 17.31 -0.41 17.06
CA MET A 540 18.65 0.13 16.82
C MET A 540 19.39 -0.69 15.74
N HIS A 541 19.32 -2.02 15.82
CA HIS A 541 19.88 -2.91 14.82
C HIS A 541 19.26 -2.66 13.44
N ASN A 542 17.92 -2.53 13.35
CA ASN A 542 17.25 -2.18 12.09
C ASN A 542 17.76 -0.85 11.52
N HIS A 543 17.95 0.17 12.35
CA HIS A 543 18.52 1.44 11.89
C HIS A 543 19.95 1.26 11.35
N PHE A 544 20.80 0.47 12.01
CA PHE A 544 22.15 0.22 11.51
C PHE A 544 22.13 -0.49 10.15
N VAL A 545 21.33 -1.55 10.00
CA VAL A 545 21.19 -2.24 8.71
C VAL A 545 20.64 -1.29 7.64
N TYR A 546 19.64 -0.47 7.97
CA TYR A 546 19.11 0.54 7.06
C TYR A 546 20.16 1.57 6.64
N THR A 547 20.97 2.08 7.58
CA THR A 547 22.06 3.01 7.24
C THR A 547 23.11 2.37 6.35
N ALA A 548 23.43 1.08 6.56
CA ALA A 548 24.37 0.35 5.72
C ALA A 548 23.82 0.19 4.29
N ILE A 549 22.52 -0.14 4.15
CA ILE A 549 21.82 -0.17 2.85
C ILE A 549 21.93 1.20 2.14
N LEU A 550 21.68 2.31 2.86
CA LEU A 550 21.80 3.64 2.27
C LEU A 550 23.23 3.96 1.84
N GLN A 551 24.23 3.65 2.67
CA GLN A 551 25.64 3.83 2.32
C GLN A 551 26.03 3.01 1.08
N HIS A 552 25.56 1.77 0.99
CA HIS A 552 25.77 0.91 -0.17
C HIS A 552 25.14 1.49 -1.43
N ARG A 553 23.90 1.99 -1.34
CA ARG A 553 23.25 2.66 -2.48
C ARG A 553 24.08 3.83 -2.98
N VAL A 554 24.55 4.70 -2.07
CA VAL A 554 25.42 5.83 -2.43
C VAL A 554 26.71 5.36 -3.10
N ALA A 555 27.35 4.32 -2.56
CA ALA A 555 28.56 3.75 -3.15
C ALA A 555 28.31 3.23 -4.58
N ILE A 556 27.19 2.53 -4.82
CA ILE A 556 26.79 2.09 -6.18
C ILE A 556 26.63 3.29 -7.11
N VAL A 557 25.96 4.36 -6.67
CA VAL A 557 25.79 5.58 -7.48
C VAL A 557 27.14 6.17 -7.86
N CYS A 558 28.04 6.33 -6.88
CA CYS A 558 29.36 6.89 -7.13
C CYS A 558 30.20 6.01 -8.07
N ILE A 559 30.19 4.69 -7.87
CA ILE A 559 30.94 3.75 -8.72
C ILE A 559 30.38 3.76 -10.15
N THR A 560 29.05 3.74 -10.32
CA THR A 560 28.42 3.77 -11.64
C THR A 560 28.71 5.08 -12.38
N GLN A 561 28.67 6.23 -11.70
CA GLN A 561 29.06 7.52 -12.27
C GLN A 561 30.54 7.56 -12.69
N GLN A 562 31.44 7.03 -11.85
CA GLN A 562 32.89 6.97 -12.16
C GLN A 562 33.18 6.06 -13.37
N LEU A 563 32.58 4.87 -13.43
CA LEU A 563 32.75 3.95 -14.56
C LEU A 563 32.20 4.54 -15.87
N GLN A 564 31.16 5.37 -15.81
CA GLN A 564 30.63 6.08 -16.97
C GLN A 564 31.55 7.22 -17.43
N SER A 565 32.18 7.97 -16.53
CA SER A 565 33.18 9.00 -16.91
C SER A 565 34.40 8.42 -17.64
N ILE A 566 34.88 7.24 -17.22
CA ILE A 566 36.04 6.57 -17.83
C ILE A 566 35.72 6.07 -19.25
N LYS A 567 34.47 5.71 -19.54
CA LYS A 567 34.01 5.33 -20.89
C LYS A 567 33.93 6.51 -21.86
N VAL A 568 33.73 7.74 -21.37
CA VAL A 568 33.72 8.94 -22.20
C VAL A 568 35.15 9.35 -22.58
N ASP A 569 36.11 9.22 -21.66
CA ASP A 569 37.51 9.58 -21.93
C ASP A 569 38.21 8.60 -22.90
N THR A 570 37.86 7.31 -22.86
CA THR A 570 38.40 6.30 -23.77
C THR A 570 37.84 6.37 -25.21
N GLY A 571 36.78 7.16 -25.44
CA GLY A 571 36.24 7.45 -26.78
C GLY A 571 36.99 8.55 -27.55
N SER A 572 38.00 9.18 -26.94
CA SER A 572 38.71 10.35 -27.48
C SER A 572 40.20 10.11 -27.83
N GLU A 573 40.65 8.86 -27.96
CA GLU A 573 41.96 8.59 -28.57
C GLU A 573 41.87 8.74 -30.10
N GLN A 574 41.92 9.99 -30.55
CA GLN A 574 42.22 10.33 -31.93
C GLN A 574 43.60 9.82 -32.31
N THR A 575 43.60 9.02 -33.37
CA THR A 575 44.71 8.64 -34.24
C THR A 575 45.70 9.78 -34.47
N LYS A 576 46.78 9.82 -33.69
CA LYS A 576 47.97 10.61 -34.03
C LYS A 576 48.78 9.84 -35.08
N THR A 577 48.61 10.26 -36.33
CA THR A 577 49.50 9.97 -37.44
C THR A 577 50.95 10.42 -37.13
N PRO A 578 51.98 9.71 -37.64
CA PRO A 578 53.36 10.06 -37.35
C PRO A 578 53.79 11.29 -38.17
N PRO A 579 54.55 12.25 -37.61
CA PRO A 579 55.02 13.39 -38.39
C PRO A 579 56.25 12.98 -39.22
N THR A 580 56.06 12.95 -40.54
CA THR A 580 57.12 12.88 -41.53
C THR A 580 57.77 14.26 -41.72
N GLY A 581 58.98 14.40 -41.16
CA GLY A 581 60.14 15.16 -41.68
C GLY A 581 60.02 16.61 -42.14
N LYS A 582 60.91 17.47 -41.59
CA LYS A 582 61.93 18.20 -42.36
C LYS A 582 63.02 18.79 -41.46
N ARG A 583 64.27 18.48 -41.79
CA ARG A 583 65.50 19.12 -41.32
C ARG A 583 65.55 20.58 -41.79
N GLN A 584 66.05 21.50 -40.95
CA GLN A 584 67.16 22.42 -41.30
C GLN A 584 67.64 23.24 -40.08
N ASN A 585 68.94 23.06 -39.80
CA ASN A 585 69.96 24.01 -39.32
C ASN A 585 69.66 25.02 -38.20
N SER A 586 70.24 24.78 -37.03
CA SER A 586 71.40 25.53 -36.50
C SER A 586 71.92 24.83 -35.24
#